data_AF-A0A1G1GD44-F1
#
_entry.id   AF-A0A1G1GD44-F1
#
_cell.length_a   1.000
_cell.length_b   1.000
_cell.length_c   1.000
_cell.angle_alpha   90.00
_cell.angle_beta   90.00
_cell.angle_gamma   90.00
#
_symmetry.space_group_name_H-M   'P 1'
#
loop_
_entity.id
_entity.type
_entity.pdbx_description
1 polymer ?
#
loop_
_entity_poly.entity_id
_entity_poly.type
_entity_poly.pdbx_seq_one_letter_code
_entity_poly.pdbx_strand_id
1 'polypeptide(L)'
;MSKVIATGAILGAHYYVKQAEALVEKAISEKGADFKFEFPDTAYFLPQMFAMTGFEVRTVGDMKTALEKNVKPLLTEAPEDKLYKPYLGEALDAGMAALFAQEMIMAIRYIYGQEPVKDDSIGLTYNGFISDTILRNLGVQLVDGSMPGYVVIVGAADNDEMAFEIARDLQQKNILTLLCGNVNGDSMTKQLLRKGVQLGWDTRLVPLGPEVEHAIYAVNWAARAGITFGGMKGGDFQKILKYSKDKVFAFVMVLGPLNDRIWTTGAGAIDMGFPAVANTDIPTIEVTGVTIYEEVAKELDPKKIVEKCIEVRGLKITVSKPPIPVAFGPAFEGERIRKEDMHIEFGGQRTPAFEWLHSVDLDKVEDGKVTIIGKDAEARYKNGGMMPLGVYIEVAGRKMQKDFEPVLERKIHHFVNEAQGIWHMGQRDQNWFRVSKAALNEGYQLRHFGDILTTQLKHKFNNIVDKVQVTLYVDEGDVKAKLDEARKAYLERDIRLASMTDESVDTFYSCILCQSFAPNHVCVVSPERLGLCGAYNWLDAKAAYEIDPNGANQPVAKGETLDAVKGRWKGVDEYVYTNSHQALEYFNAYSIMDAPMTSCGCFECIVAIVPEANGVMIVNRGFTGM
;
A
#
# COMPACT_ATOMS: atom_id res chain seq x y z
N MET A 1 21.58 11.31 -25.41
CA MET A 1 21.61 11.86 -24.05
C MET A 1 21.96 13.35 -24.11
N SER A 2 21.26 14.20 -23.34
CA SER A 2 21.57 15.63 -23.23
C SER A 2 22.93 15.87 -22.56
N LYS A 3 23.83 16.59 -23.24
CA LYS A 3 25.13 16.96 -22.67
C LYS A 3 24.99 17.76 -21.37
N VAL A 4 23.99 18.64 -21.29
CA VAL A 4 23.72 19.45 -20.09
C VAL A 4 23.44 18.56 -18.88
N ILE A 5 22.63 17.51 -19.06
CA ILE A 5 22.28 16.57 -17.98
C ILE A 5 23.52 15.78 -17.55
N ALA A 6 24.28 15.23 -18.51
CA ALA A 6 25.49 14.47 -18.22
C ALA A 6 26.54 15.31 -17.47
N THR A 7 26.79 16.54 -17.94
CA THR A 7 27.70 17.48 -17.27
C THR A 7 27.22 17.82 -15.85
N GLY A 8 25.93 18.11 -15.67
CA GLY A 8 25.36 18.40 -14.35
C GLY A 8 25.50 17.22 -13.39
N ALA A 9 25.20 16.00 -13.84
CA ALA A 9 25.32 14.78 -13.04
C ALA A 9 26.77 14.50 -12.60
N ILE A 10 27.73 14.61 -13.53
CA ILE A 10 29.14 14.36 -13.22
C ILE A 10 29.68 15.41 -12.24
N LEU A 11 29.44 16.69 -12.49
CA LEU A 11 29.92 17.76 -11.61
C LEU A 11 29.29 17.67 -10.21
N GLY A 12 28.00 17.36 -10.11
CA GLY A 12 27.35 17.18 -8.81
C GLY A 12 27.79 15.90 -8.09
N ALA A 13 28.18 14.84 -8.80
CA ALA A 13 28.76 13.65 -8.18
C ALA A 13 30.09 13.97 -7.50
N HIS A 14 30.99 14.71 -8.18
CA HIS A 14 32.22 15.20 -7.56
C HIS A 14 31.96 16.05 -6.31
N TYR A 15 30.93 16.91 -6.37
CA TYR A 15 30.51 17.70 -5.21
C TYR A 15 30.10 16.82 -4.03
N TYR A 16 29.22 15.84 -4.24
CA TYR A 16 28.75 14.95 -3.18
C TYR A 16 29.84 14.06 -2.62
N VAL A 17 30.70 13.50 -3.47
CA VAL A 17 31.80 12.65 -3.00
C VAL A 17 32.77 13.44 -2.14
N LYS A 18 33.14 14.66 -2.55
CA LYS A 18 34.00 15.54 -1.75
C LYS A 18 33.35 15.92 -0.41
N GLN A 19 32.04 16.17 -0.41
CA GLN A 19 31.31 16.48 0.82
C GLN A 19 31.25 15.27 1.77
N ALA A 20 30.96 14.08 1.23
CA ALA A 20 30.95 12.83 2.00
C ALA A 20 32.33 12.55 2.59
N GLU A 21 33.41 12.70 1.81
CA GLU A 21 34.78 12.54 2.28
C GLU A 21 35.09 13.48 3.45
N ALA A 22 34.82 14.78 3.32
CA ALA A 22 35.05 15.74 4.39
C ALA A 22 34.24 15.42 5.66
N LEU A 23 33.00 14.96 5.53
CA LEU A 23 32.15 14.58 6.65
C LEU A 23 32.62 13.28 7.32
N VAL A 24 33.03 12.28 6.53
CA VAL A 24 33.59 11.01 7.05
C VAL A 24 34.88 11.29 7.81
N GLU A 25 35.79 12.11 7.26
CA GLU A 25 37.03 12.48 7.93
C GLU A 25 36.78 13.23 9.24
N LYS A 26 35.82 14.16 9.24
CA LYS A 26 35.39 14.83 10.45
C LYS A 26 34.86 13.83 11.48
N ALA A 27 33.95 12.93 11.10
CA ALA A 27 33.39 11.92 11.98
C ALA A 27 34.46 10.97 12.54
N ILE A 28 35.45 10.57 11.74
CA ILE A 28 36.60 9.77 12.20
C ILE A 28 37.42 10.54 13.22
N SER A 29 37.71 11.83 12.99
CA SER A 29 38.52 12.61 13.91
C SER A 29 37.82 12.89 15.25
N GLU A 30 36.48 13.04 15.24
CA GLU A 30 35.69 13.33 16.44
C GLU A 30 35.23 12.09 17.22
N LYS A 31 34.87 11.00 16.52
CA LYS A 31 34.26 9.80 17.12
C LYS A 31 35.13 8.54 17.02
N GLY A 32 36.20 8.56 16.24
CA GLY A 32 37.07 7.41 15.96
C GLY A 32 36.56 6.55 14.80
N ALA A 33 37.50 5.86 14.14
CA ALA A 33 37.20 5.01 12.99
C ALA A 33 36.30 3.81 13.34
N ASP A 34 36.44 3.27 14.56
CA ASP A 34 35.67 2.10 15.03
C ASP A 34 34.24 2.45 15.50
N PHE A 35 33.81 3.71 15.37
CA PHE A 35 32.45 4.10 15.73
C PHE A 35 31.45 3.33 14.87
N LYS A 36 30.62 2.51 15.51
CA LYS A 36 29.60 1.67 14.86
C LYS A 36 28.36 2.47 14.53
N PHE A 37 27.81 2.23 13.34
CA PHE A 37 26.56 2.86 12.92
C PHE A 37 25.71 1.88 12.11
N GLU A 38 24.40 1.95 12.35
CA GLU A 38 23.35 1.34 11.55
C GLU A 38 22.20 2.35 11.43
N PHE A 39 21.52 2.37 10.28
CA PHE A 39 20.27 3.13 10.21
C PHE A 39 19.22 2.51 11.15
N PRO A 40 18.18 3.27 11.55
CA PRO A 40 17.13 2.74 12.40
C PRO A 40 16.41 1.55 11.76
N ASP A 41 16.36 0.42 12.47
CA ASP A 41 15.57 -0.78 12.09
C ASP A 41 15.87 -1.26 10.65
N THR A 42 17.15 -1.52 10.35
CA THR A 42 17.58 -2.16 9.10
C THR A 42 18.59 -3.28 9.34
N ALA A 43 18.47 -4.37 8.58
CA ALA A 43 19.46 -5.44 8.55
C ALA A 43 20.49 -5.27 7.41
N TYR A 44 20.41 -4.19 6.65
CA TYR A 44 21.12 -4.02 5.38
C TYR A 44 22.19 -2.92 5.38
N PHE A 45 22.80 -2.62 6.55
CA PHE A 45 23.92 -1.67 6.66
C PHE A 45 23.57 -0.28 6.10
N LEU A 46 24.41 0.25 5.20
CA LEU A 46 24.06 1.30 4.24
C LEU A 46 23.43 0.61 3.00
N PRO A 47 22.09 0.63 2.85
CA PRO A 47 21.45 -0.33 1.98
C PRO A 47 21.71 -0.17 0.49
N GLN A 48 21.86 1.06 -0.02
CA GLN A 48 22.20 1.28 -1.42
C GLN A 48 23.61 0.76 -1.72
N MET A 49 24.58 1.11 -0.87
CA MET A 49 25.96 0.63 -0.99
C MET A 49 26.02 -0.90 -0.93
N PHE A 50 25.38 -1.50 0.07
CA PHE A 50 25.37 -2.95 0.27
C PHE A 50 24.68 -3.68 -0.90
N ALA A 51 23.54 -3.16 -1.38
CA ALA A 51 22.83 -3.75 -2.51
C ALA A 51 23.70 -3.79 -3.78
N MET A 52 24.39 -2.70 -4.10
CA MET A 52 25.15 -2.59 -5.34
C MET A 52 26.54 -3.23 -5.27
N THR A 53 27.18 -3.25 -4.10
CA THR A 53 28.60 -3.66 -3.99
C THR A 53 28.82 -4.88 -3.11
N GLY A 54 27.86 -5.25 -2.27
CA GLY A 54 28.01 -6.28 -1.24
C GLY A 54 28.89 -5.84 -0.07
N PHE A 55 29.37 -4.60 -0.05
CA PHE A 55 30.24 -4.09 1.00
C PHE A 55 29.44 -3.75 2.26
N GLU A 56 29.76 -4.42 3.36
CA GLU A 56 29.09 -4.24 4.65
C GLU A 56 29.72 -3.07 5.42
N VAL A 57 29.10 -1.90 5.35
CA VAL A 57 29.54 -0.72 6.12
C VAL A 57 29.01 -0.83 7.55
N ARG A 58 29.88 -1.15 8.52
CA ARG A 58 29.52 -1.30 9.94
C ARG A 58 30.04 -0.16 10.81
N THR A 59 31.08 0.52 10.35
CA THR A 59 31.77 1.60 11.06
C THR A 59 32.01 2.82 10.18
N VAL A 60 32.34 3.96 10.79
CA VAL A 60 32.76 5.16 10.06
C VAL A 60 34.07 4.92 9.28
N GLY A 61 34.97 4.08 9.80
CA GLY A 61 36.16 3.63 9.07
C GLY A 61 35.84 2.84 7.80
N ASP A 62 34.77 2.03 7.82
CA ASP A 62 34.27 1.33 6.64
C ASP A 62 33.72 2.30 5.60
N MET A 63 33.08 3.41 6.01
CA MET A 63 32.63 4.45 5.07
C MET A 63 33.81 5.06 4.29
N LYS A 64 34.95 5.33 4.96
CA LYS A 64 36.17 5.80 4.29
C LYS A 64 36.69 4.76 3.29
N THR A 65 36.69 3.50 3.69
CA THR A 65 37.12 2.40 2.80
C THR A 65 36.21 2.27 1.58
N ALA A 66 34.89 2.38 1.78
CA ALA A 66 33.91 2.34 0.70
C ALA A 66 34.04 3.54 -0.25
N LEU A 67 34.31 4.75 0.26
CA LEU A 67 34.58 5.93 -0.57
C LEU A 67 35.75 5.67 -1.53
N GLU A 68 36.86 5.15 -1.02
CA GLU A 68 38.06 4.88 -1.83
C GLU A 68 37.86 3.74 -2.83
N LYS A 69 37.25 2.63 -2.39
CA LYS A 69 37.19 1.39 -3.17
C LYS A 69 35.98 1.27 -4.09
N ASN A 70 34.87 1.92 -3.74
CA ASN A 70 33.59 1.72 -4.41
C ASN A 70 33.01 3.00 -5.01
N VAL A 71 33.31 4.18 -4.44
CA VAL A 71 32.71 5.45 -4.89
C VAL A 71 33.62 6.21 -5.84
N LYS A 72 34.86 6.53 -5.43
CA LYS A 72 35.82 7.28 -6.25
C LYS A 72 36.11 6.65 -7.63
N PRO A 73 36.16 5.31 -7.79
CA PRO A 73 36.36 4.70 -9.11
C PRO A 73 35.25 4.95 -10.13
N LEU A 74 34.05 5.35 -9.68
CA LEU A 74 32.91 5.67 -10.54
C LEU A 74 32.93 7.13 -11.01
N LEU A 75 33.82 7.98 -10.46
CA LEU A 75 33.92 9.37 -10.87
C LEU A 75 34.64 9.50 -12.21
N THR A 76 33.99 10.19 -13.13
CA THR A 76 34.50 10.48 -14.48
C THR A 76 34.71 11.98 -14.67
N GLU A 77 35.42 12.38 -15.73
CA GLU A 77 35.57 13.79 -16.10
C GLU A 77 34.35 14.28 -16.88
N ALA A 78 33.98 15.55 -16.69
CA ALA A 78 32.85 16.12 -17.39
C ALA A 78 33.11 16.19 -18.91
N PRO A 79 32.06 16.02 -19.75
CA PRO A 79 32.19 16.09 -21.20
C PRO A 79 32.84 17.36 -21.73
N GLU A 80 33.91 17.22 -22.53
CA GLU A 80 34.55 18.36 -23.21
C GLU A 80 33.63 19.05 -24.24
N ASP A 81 33.92 20.31 -24.58
CA ASP A 81 33.16 21.09 -25.56
C ASP A 81 33.27 20.64 -27.01
N LYS A 82 34.35 19.95 -27.36
CA LYS A 82 34.71 19.69 -28.77
C LYS A 82 34.57 18.24 -29.21
N LEU A 83 34.39 17.31 -28.29
CA LEU A 83 34.28 15.87 -28.58
C LEU A 83 32.82 15.42 -28.40
N TYR A 84 32.36 14.51 -29.26
CA TYR A 84 31.03 13.89 -29.15
C TYR A 84 31.22 12.43 -28.71
N LYS A 85 31.30 12.19 -27.39
CA LYS A 85 31.35 10.84 -26.81
C LYS A 85 29.96 10.40 -26.33
N PRO A 86 29.63 9.11 -26.30
CA PRO A 86 28.41 8.64 -25.64
C PRO A 86 28.54 8.82 -24.11
N TYR A 87 27.74 9.72 -23.53
CA TYR A 87 27.87 10.12 -22.11
C TYR A 87 26.99 9.32 -21.13
N LEU A 88 26.14 8.42 -21.62
CA LEU A 88 25.13 7.73 -20.79
C LEU A 88 25.77 6.88 -19.70
N GLY A 89 26.71 6.00 -20.02
CA GLY A 89 27.38 5.19 -19.01
C GLY A 89 28.10 6.02 -17.95
N GLU A 90 28.85 7.05 -18.37
CA GLU A 90 29.61 7.92 -17.45
C GLU A 90 28.69 8.75 -16.54
N ALA A 91 27.56 9.23 -17.05
CA ALA A 91 26.57 9.97 -16.27
C ALA A 91 25.83 9.08 -15.25
N LEU A 92 25.57 7.83 -15.63
CA LEU A 92 24.98 6.81 -14.75
C LEU A 92 25.95 6.43 -13.64
N ASP A 93 27.21 6.07 -13.96
CA ASP A 93 28.24 5.78 -12.95
C ASP A 93 28.39 6.96 -11.95
N ALA A 94 28.38 8.19 -12.45
CA ALA A 94 28.38 9.39 -11.61
C ALA A 94 27.11 9.50 -10.73
N GLY A 95 25.93 9.17 -11.27
CA GLY A 95 24.69 9.08 -10.52
C GLY A 95 24.76 8.07 -9.38
N MET A 96 25.28 6.86 -9.63
CA MET A 96 25.48 5.85 -8.59
C MET A 96 26.49 6.29 -7.53
N ALA A 97 27.60 6.92 -7.94
CA ALA A 97 28.58 7.49 -7.02
C ALA A 97 27.95 8.54 -6.09
N ALA A 98 27.07 9.38 -6.65
CA ALA A 98 26.34 10.37 -5.88
C ALA A 98 25.37 9.74 -4.88
N LEU A 99 24.62 8.69 -5.26
CA LEU A 99 23.72 7.99 -4.33
C LEU A 99 24.49 7.39 -3.15
N PHE A 100 25.65 6.77 -3.40
CA PHE A 100 26.52 6.25 -2.34
C PHE A 100 27.01 7.36 -1.41
N ALA A 101 27.46 8.48 -1.97
CA ALA A 101 27.91 9.63 -1.19
C ALA A 101 26.77 10.24 -0.37
N GLN A 102 25.57 10.38 -0.95
CA GLN A 102 24.38 10.85 -0.26
C GLN A 102 23.97 9.93 0.89
N GLU A 103 24.00 8.61 0.70
CA GLU A 103 23.70 7.65 1.75
C GLU A 103 24.67 7.79 2.94
N MET A 104 25.96 8.00 2.68
CA MET A 104 26.96 8.28 3.72
C MET A 104 26.74 9.63 4.41
N ILE A 105 26.41 10.68 3.64
CA ILE A 105 26.08 12.02 4.20
C ILE A 105 24.89 11.88 5.16
N MET A 106 23.82 11.20 4.74
CA MET A 106 22.64 10.98 5.57
C MET A 106 22.95 10.12 6.80
N ALA A 107 23.75 9.07 6.65
CA ALA A 107 24.21 8.24 7.77
C ALA A 107 24.98 9.08 8.81
N ILE A 108 25.88 9.96 8.38
CA ILE A 108 26.62 10.86 9.27
C ILE A 108 25.67 11.85 9.97
N ARG A 109 24.67 12.37 9.26
CA ARG A 109 23.66 13.23 9.89
C ARG A 109 22.91 12.50 11.01
N TYR A 110 22.56 11.22 10.83
CA TYR A 110 22.03 10.38 11.91
C TYR A 110 23.01 10.21 13.08
N ILE A 111 24.30 9.97 12.81
CA ILE A 111 25.35 9.87 13.84
C ILE A 111 25.43 11.13 14.72
N TYR A 112 25.11 12.29 14.15
CA TYR A 112 25.09 13.58 14.85
C TYR A 112 23.70 14.01 15.34
N GLY A 113 22.68 13.15 15.23
CA GLY A 113 21.31 13.46 15.69
C GLY A 113 20.63 14.57 14.88
N GLN A 114 21.04 14.76 13.63
CA GLN A 114 20.45 15.73 12.70
C GLN A 114 19.29 15.12 11.89
N GLU A 115 19.11 13.81 11.98
CA GLU A 115 18.03 13.05 11.35
C GLU A 115 17.21 12.27 12.39
N PRO A 116 15.89 12.08 12.16
CA PRO A 116 15.11 12.74 11.12
C PRO A 116 15.01 14.25 11.35
N VAL A 117 14.95 15.04 10.27
CA VAL A 117 14.87 16.50 10.39
C VAL A 117 13.60 16.91 11.13
N LYS A 118 13.75 17.81 12.11
CA LYS A 118 12.65 18.50 12.78
C LYS A 118 12.56 19.94 12.27
N ASP A 119 11.44 20.29 11.66
CA ASP A 119 11.15 21.64 11.21
C ASP A 119 10.07 22.27 12.11
N ASP A 120 10.54 23.00 13.12
CA ASP A 120 9.69 23.69 14.09
C ASP A 120 8.83 24.78 13.44
N SER A 121 9.22 25.32 12.27
CA SER A 121 8.47 26.38 11.59
C SER A 121 7.12 25.92 11.02
N ILE A 122 7.00 24.61 10.76
CA ILE A 122 5.78 23.96 10.27
C ILE A 122 5.27 22.89 11.24
N GLY A 123 5.88 22.76 12.42
CA GLY A 123 5.50 21.78 13.44
C GLY A 123 5.63 20.32 12.98
N LEU A 124 6.54 20.02 12.05
CA LEU A 124 6.69 18.69 11.46
C LEU A 124 8.04 18.06 11.85
N THR A 125 8.01 16.80 12.26
CA THR A 125 9.19 15.93 12.20
C THR A 125 9.05 15.06 10.97
N TYR A 126 10.02 15.15 10.06
CA TYR A 126 10.03 14.35 8.84
C TYR A 126 10.23 12.87 9.16
N ASN A 127 9.92 12.00 8.20
CA ASN A 127 10.05 10.55 8.39
C ASN A 127 11.51 10.08 8.36
N GLY A 128 12.36 10.71 7.55
CA GLY A 128 13.74 10.26 7.36
C GLY A 128 13.83 8.87 6.71
N PHE A 129 14.77 8.06 7.21
CA PHE A 129 15.02 6.71 6.73
C PHE A 129 13.78 5.80 6.88
N ILE A 130 13.46 5.08 5.80
CA ILE A 130 12.36 4.12 5.77
C ILE A 130 12.87 2.77 6.31
N SER A 131 12.33 2.29 7.42
CA SER A 131 12.83 1.06 8.07
C SER A 131 12.44 -0.23 7.33
N ASP A 132 13.09 -1.34 7.69
CA ASP A 132 12.79 -2.66 7.13
C ASP A 132 11.40 -3.16 7.56
N THR A 133 10.91 -2.75 8.74
CA THR A 133 9.52 -3.02 9.15
C THR A 133 8.53 -2.40 8.16
N ILE A 134 8.75 -1.14 7.77
CA ILE A 134 7.89 -0.44 6.81
C ILE A 134 8.04 -1.06 5.41
N LEU A 135 9.25 -1.44 5.02
CA LEU A 135 9.50 -2.21 3.79
C LEU A 135 8.72 -3.51 3.76
N ARG A 136 8.70 -4.29 4.83
CA ARG A 136 7.95 -5.56 4.89
C ARG A 136 6.45 -5.33 4.80
N ASN A 137 5.93 -4.29 5.47
CA ASN A 137 4.52 -3.94 5.44
C ASN A 137 4.05 -3.50 4.04
N LEU A 138 4.73 -2.50 3.44
CA LEU A 138 4.32 -1.91 2.17
C LEU A 138 4.83 -2.68 0.95
N GLY A 139 5.93 -3.43 1.08
CA GLY A 139 6.53 -4.18 -0.01
C GLY A 139 5.64 -5.30 -0.53
N VAL A 140 4.84 -5.94 0.35
CA VAL A 140 3.83 -6.92 -0.07
C VAL A 140 2.80 -6.27 -1.02
N GLN A 141 2.40 -5.02 -0.74
CA GLN A 141 1.44 -4.29 -1.57
C GLN A 141 1.98 -3.95 -2.96
N LEU A 142 3.31 -3.77 -3.10
CA LEU A 142 3.95 -3.62 -4.42
C LEU A 142 3.96 -4.94 -5.20
N VAL A 143 4.11 -6.07 -4.50
CA VAL A 143 4.21 -7.40 -5.13
C VAL A 143 2.84 -7.91 -5.57
N ASP A 144 1.80 -7.74 -4.75
CA ASP A 144 0.42 -8.14 -5.08
C ASP A 144 -0.31 -7.13 -5.97
N GLY A 145 0.30 -5.96 -6.23
CA GLY A 145 -0.23 -4.91 -7.09
C GLY A 145 -1.34 -4.07 -6.45
N SER A 146 -1.67 -4.28 -5.17
CA SER A 146 -2.61 -3.45 -4.43
C SER A 146 -2.12 -2.01 -4.31
N MET A 147 -0.81 -1.80 -4.21
CA MET A 147 -0.14 -0.52 -4.43
C MET A 147 0.54 -0.52 -5.81
N PRO A 148 0.00 0.18 -6.82
CA PRO A 148 0.51 0.09 -8.19
C PRO A 148 1.99 0.48 -8.31
N GLY A 149 2.45 1.41 -7.47
CA GLY A 149 3.81 1.91 -7.47
C GLY A 149 3.99 3.04 -6.46
N TYR A 150 5.12 3.73 -6.53
CA TYR A 150 5.35 4.93 -5.74
C TYR A 150 5.99 6.05 -6.56
N VAL A 151 5.75 7.29 -6.14
CA VAL A 151 6.36 8.49 -6.72
C VAL A 151 7.23 9.18 -5.68
N VAL A 152 8.40 9.65 -6.11
CA VAL A 152 9.21 10.60 -5.34
C VAL A 152 8.98 11.99 -5.91
N ILE A 153 8.37 12.89 -5.14
CA ILE A 153 8.15 14.27 -5.55
C ILE A 153 9.24 15.15 -4.96
N VAL A 154 9.99 15.82 -5.83
CA VAL A 154 11.07 16.74 -5.48
C VAL A 154 10.63 18.17 -5.75
N GLY A 155 10.70 19.03 -4.73
CA GLY A 155 10.48 20.48 -4.88
C GLY A 155 9.06 20.93 -4.53
N ALA A 156 8.54 21.92 -5.26
CA ALA A 156 7.28 22.59 -4.97
C ALA A 156 6.46 22.80 -6.26
N ALA A 157 5.15 22.56 -6.19
CA ALA A 157 4.23 22.92 -7.27
C ALA A 157 4.17 24.44 -7.43
N ASP A 158 3.58 24.93 -8.53
CA ASP A 158 3.48 26.37 -8.78
C ASP A 158 2.66 27.11 -7.70
N ASN A 159 1.72 26.41 -7.05
CA ASN A 159 0.92 26.91 -5.94
C ASN A 159 0.30 25.78 -5.09
N ASP A 160 -0.28 26.15 -3.95
CA ASP A 160 -0.88 25.23 -2.98
C ASP A 160 -2.08 24.44 -3.53
N GLU A 161 -2.86 25.00 -4.46
CA GLU A 161 -4.00 24.31 -5.08
C GLU A 161 -3.51 23.17 -5.97
N MET A 162 -2.52 23.45 -6.81
CA MET A 162 -1.92 22.45 -7.68
C MET A 162 -1.26 21.31 -6.90
N ALA A 163 -0.56 21.63 -5.80
CA ALA A 163 -0.01 20.61 -4.91
C ALA A 163 -1.12 19.69 -4.35
N PHE A 164 -2.24 20.29 -3.94
CA PHE A 164 -3.41 19.55 -3.45
C PHE A 164 -4.01 18.65 -4.52
N GLU A 165 -4.24 19.17 -5.74
CA GLU A 165 -4.78 18.40 -6.87
C GLU A 165 -3.88 17.20 -7.22
N ILE A 166 -2.56 17.40 -7.31
CA ILE A 166 -1.58 16.33 -7.59
C ILE A 166 -1.63 15.25 -6.50
N ALA A 167 -1.62 15.65 -5.22
CA ALA A 167 -1.67 14.71 -4.11
C ALA A 167 -2.95 13.88 -4.12
N ARG A 168 -4.10 14.52 -4.38
CA ARG A 168 -5.40 13.83 -4.46
C ARG A 168 -5.47 12.85 -5.63
N ASP A 169 -4.93 13.24 -6.79
CA ASP A 169 -4.93 12.38 -7.96
C ASP A 169 -4.06 11.12 -7.74
N LEU A 170 -2.90 11.27 -7.09
CA LEU A 170 -2.04 10.15 -6.71
C LEU A 170 -2.68 9.23 -5.66
N GLN A 171 -3.37 9.80 -4.66
CA GLN A 171 -4.11 9.03 -3.65
C GLN A 171 -5.26 8.22 -4.27
N GLN A 172 -6.03 8.80 -5.19
CA GLN A 172 -7.11 8.09 -5.91
C GLN A 172 -6.58 6.92 -6.74
N LYS A 173 -5.36 7.05 -7.26
CA LYS A 173 -4.64 6.00 -7.98
C LYS A 173 -3.90 5.02 -7.06
N ASN A 174 -4.02 5.18 -5.74
CA ASN A 174 -3.35 4.39 -4.72
C ASN A 174 -1.81 4.35 -4.84
N ILE A 175 -1.21 5.39 -5.41
CA ILE A 175 0.25 5.51 -5.55
C ILE A 175 0.82 6.09 -4.25
N LEU A 176 1.81 5.41 -3.66
CA LEU A 176 2.55 5.95 -2.51
C LEU A 176 3.36 7.17 -2.94
N THR A 177 3.19 8.29 -2.24
CA THR A 177 3.87 9.53 -2.53
C THR A 177 4.90 9.83 -1.46
N LEU A 178 6.17 9.87 -1.85
CA LEU A 178 7.30 10.23 -1.00
C LEU A 178 7.73 11.66 -1.35
N LEU A 179 7.66 12.57 -0.37
CA LEU A 179 7.91 13.99 -0.58
C LEU A 179 9.31 14.35 -0.08
N CYS A 180 10.14 14.99 -0.91
CA CYS A 180 11.44 15.51 -0.48
C CYS A 180 11.86 16.77 -1.22
N GLY A 181 12.91 17.42 -0.72
CA GLY A 181 13.49 18.58 -1.39
C GLY A 181 12.62 19.84 -1.33
N ASN A 182 13.21 20.94 -1.79
CA ASN A 182 12.57 22.24 -1.86
C ASN A 182 13.08 23.00 -3.07
N VAL A 183 12.29 23.98 -3.49
CA VAL A 183 12.64 24.97 -4.51
C VAL A 183 12.46 26.33 -3.86
N ASN A 184 13.54 27.13 -3.82
CA ASN A 184 13.55 28.46 -3.22
C ASN A 184 12.98 28.49 -1.78
N GLY A 185 13.20 27.43 -0.99
CA GLY A 185 12.73 27.31 0.39
C GLY A 185 11.30 26.81 0.58
N ASP A 186 10.52 26.65 -0.49
CA ASP A 186 9.18 26.04 -0.44
C ASP A 186 9.19 24.59 -0.94
N SER A 187 8.21 23.79 -0.53
CA SER A 187 8.11 22.38 -0.91
C SER A 187 6.67 21.92 -0.96
N MET A 188 6.39 20.84 -1.70
CA MET A 188 5.06 20.22 -1.71
C MET A 188 4.61 19.81 -0.30
N THR A 189 5.54 19.40 0.57
CA THR A 189 5.25 19.13 2.00
C THR A 189 4.62 20.36 2.67
N LYS A 190 5.24 21.54 2.52
CA LYS A 190 4.74 22.79 3.10
C LYS A 190 3.42 23.22 2.47
N GLN A 191 3.28 23.08 1.15
CA GLN A 191 2.06 23.39 0.42
C GLN A 191 0.86 22.57 0.92
N LEU A 192 1.05 21.26 1.10
CA LEU A 192 0.00 20.36 1.60
C LEU A 192 -0.39 20.66 3.06
N LEU A 193 0.58 20.98 3.92
CA LEU A 193 0.30 21.41 5.30
C LEU A 193 -0.50 22.72 5.34
N ARG A 194 -0.18 23.70 4.48
CA ARG A 194 -0.96 24.95 4.36
C ARG A 194 -2.42 24.70 3.95
N LYS A 195 -2.66 23.62 3.19
CA LYS A 195 -4.00 23.15 2.80
C LYS A 195 -4.69 22.28 3.86
N GLY A 196 -4.06 22.04 5.02
CA GLY A 196 -4.61 21.18 6.07
C GLY A 196 -4.67 19.70 5.69
N VAL A 197 -3.87 19.26 4.72
CA VAL A 197 -3.81 17.85 4.32
C VAL A 197 -3.02 17.06 5.36
N GLN A 198 -3.60 15.95 5.82
CA GLN A 198 -2.92 15.02 6.71
C GLN A 198 -1.83 14.26 5.95
N LEU A 199 -0.60 14.34 6.45
CA LEU A 199 0.56 13.61 5.94
C LEU A 199 0.83 12.37 6.80
N GLY A 200 1.41 11.34 6.20
CA GLY A 200 1.80 10.11 6.87
C GLY A 200 1.65 8.86 6.00
N TRP A 201 2.00 7.72 6.59
CA TRP A 201 1.91 6.41 5.94
C TRP A 201 0.47 6.02 5.61
N ASP A 202 -0.48 6.28 6.53
CA ASP A 202 -1.90 5.95 6.34
C ASP A 202 -2.52 6.72 5.17
N THR A 203 -2.13 7.99 4.99
CA THR A 203 -2.60 8.82 3.86
C THR A 203 -1.78 8.62 2.60
N ARG A 204 -0.72 7.80 2.63
CA ARG A 204 0.23 7.57 1.53
C ARG A 204 0.94 8.83 1.04
N LEU A 205 0.99 9.89 1.85
CA LEU A 205 1.69 11.14 1.57
C LEU A 205 2.81 11.32 2.62
N VAL A 206 4.00 10.80 2.33
CA VAL A 206 5.06 10.61 3.33
C VAL A 206 6.20 11.61 3.12
N PRO A 207 6.39 12.58 4.04
CA PRO A 207 7.49 13.54 3.95
C PRO A 207 8.82 12.93 4.42
N LEU A 208 9.74 12.66 3.49
CA LEU A 208 11.06 12.09 3.81
C LEU A 208 12.04 13.11 4.40
N GLY A 209 12.05 14.33 3.85
CA GLY A 209 12.90 15.41 4.36
C GLY A 209 12.97 16.64 3.45
N PRO A 210 13.52 17.76 3.93
CA PRO A 210 13.47 19.04 3.24
C PRO A 210 14.47 19.19 2.08
N GLU A 211 15.43 18.28 1.93
CA GLU A 211 16.50 18.36 0.93
C GLU A 211 16.41 17.19 -0.06
N VAL A 212 16.97 17.37 -1.26
CA VAL A 212 16.90 16.37 -2.34
C VAL A 212 17.62 15.06 -1.98
N GLU A 213 18.64 15.13 -1.12
CA GLU A 213 19.39 13.98 -0.62
C GLU A 213 18.51 12.98 0.12
N HIS A 214 17.38 13.41 0.70
CA HIS A 214 16.44 12.50 1.36
C HIS A 214 15.76 11.54 0.36
N ALA A 215 15.84 11.81 -0.96
CA ALA A 215 15.42 10.86 -1.98
C ALA A 215 16.19 9.52 -1.90
N ILE A 216 17.41 9.51 -1.32
CA ILE A 216 18.18 8.28 -1.13
C ILE A 216 17.41 7.24 -0.31
N TYR A 217 16.56 7.68 0.62
CA TYR A 217 15.73 6.77 1.43
C TYR A 217 14.68 6.04 0.59
N ALA A 218 14.15 6.69 -0.45
CA ALA A 218 13.25 6.04 -1.40
C ALA A 218 14.00 5.06 -2.31
N VAL A 219 15.21 5.44 -2.75
CA VAL A 219 16.05 4.62 -3.64
C VAL A 219 16.55 3.37 -2.93
N ASN A 220 17.11 3.52 -1.73
CA ASN A 220 17.64 2.40 -0.95
C ASN A 220 16.51 1.49 -0.41
N TRP A 221 15.28 2.00 -0.30
CA TRP A 221 14.10 1.19 -0.02
C TRP A 221 13.76 0.26 -1.18
N ALA A 222 13.81 0.74 -2.42
CA ALA A 222 13.64 -0.11 -3.61
C ALA A 222 14.76 -1.13 -3.77
N ALA A 223 16.01 -0.76 -3.48
CA ALA A 223 17.13 -1.70 -3.51
C ALA A 223 16.94 -2.85 -2.51
N ARG A 224 16.51 -2.53 -1.28
CA ARG A 224 16.18 -3.53 -0.24
C ARG A 224 14.99 -4.40 -0.62
N ALA A 225 14.04 -3.91 -1.40
CA ALA A 225 12.94 -4.74 -1.89
C ALA A 225 13.45 -5.90 -2.77
N GLY A 226 14.46 -5.66 -3.61
CA GLY A 226 15.11 -6.72 -4.40
C GLY A 226 15.78 -7.78 -3.52
N ILE A 227 16.49 -7.37 -2.48
CA ILE A 227 17.14 -8.31 -1.54
C ILE A 227 16.09 -9.09 -0.73
N THR A 228 15.09 -8.39 -0.18
CA THR A 228 14.11 -8.96 0.75
C THR A 228 13.09 -9.87 0.06
N PHE A 229 12.51 -9.42 -1.05
CA PHE A 229 11.43 -10.13 -1.75
C PHE A 229 11.92 -10.86 -3.00
N GLY A 230 12.93 -10.32 -3.68
CA GLY A 230 13.53 -10.95 -4.86
C GLY A 230 14.56 -12.03 -4.52
N GLY A 231 15.01 -12.12 -3.26
CA GLY A 231 15.96 -13.14 -2.79
C GLY A 231 17.38 -12.96 -3.34
N MET A 232 17.72 -11.77 -3.86
CA MET A 232 19.08 -11.45 -4.31
C MET A 232 20.02 -11.23 -3.12
N LYS A 233 21.32 -11.48 -3.30
CA LYS A 233 22.33 -11.13 -2.29
C LYS A 233 22.87 -9.72 -2.51
N GLY A 234 23.35 -9.07 -1.45
CA GLY A 234 24.10 -7.83 -1.60
C GLY A 234 25.28 -8.00 -2.56
N GLY A 235 25.45 -7.07 -3.50
CA GLY A 235 26.45 -7.13 -4.56
C GLY A 235 25.99 -7.78 -5.86
N ASP A 236 24.80 -8.42 -5.90
CA ASP A 236 24.18 -8.91 -7.15
C ASP A 236 23.55 -7.74 -7.95
N PHE A 237 24.30 -6.65 -8.17
CA PHE A 237 23.76 -5.38 -8.67
C PHE A 237 22.97 -5.53 -9.96
N GLN A 238 23.44 -6.32 -10.93
CA GLN A 238 22.72 -6.53 -12.20
C GLN A 238 21.31 -7.11 -11.99
N LYS A 239 21.16 -8.05 -11.04
CA LYS A 239 19.86 -8.65 -10.73
C LYS A 239 18.98 -7.67 -9.97
N ILE A 240 19.56 -6.89 -9.05
CA ILE A 240 18.84 -5.90 -8.26
C ILE A 240 18.35 -4.75 -9.15
N LEU A 241 19.19 -4.18 -10.01
CA LEU A 241 18.81 -3.15 -10.96
C LEU A 241 17.71 -3.64 -11.91
N LYS A 242 17.83 -4.88 -12.42
CA LYS A 242 16.78 -5.51 -13.22
C LYS A 242 15.48 -5.68 -12.44
N TYR A 243 15.55 -6.11 -11.17
CA TYR A 243 14.38 -6.23 -10.30
C TYR A 243 13.72 -4.87 -10.05
N SER A 244 14.49 -3.84 -9.73
CA SER A 244 14.00 -2.47 -9.55
C SER A 244 13.28 -1.97 -10.81
N LYS A 245 13.88 -2.17 -11.99
CA LYS A 245 13.25 -1.84 -13.27
C LYS A 245 11.94 -2.61 -13.53
N ASP A 246 11.94 -3.92 -13.33
CA ASP A 246 10.85 -4.79 -13.79
C ASP A 246 9.72 -4.97 -12.76
N LYS A 247 10.00 -4.77 -11.47
CA LYS A 247 9.08 -5.11 -10.36
C LYS A 247 8.79 -3.94 -9.44
N VAL A 248 9.64 -2.91 -9.38
CA VAL A 248 9.41 -1.75 -8.52
C VAL A 248 8.98 -0.57 -9.38
N PHE A 249 7.67 -0.33 -9.46
CA PHE A 249 7.10 0.74 -10.29
C PHE A 249 7.27 2.13 -9.66
N ALA A 250 8.52 2.56 -9.52
CA ALA A 250 8.89 3.87 -9.02
C ALA A 250 9.16 4.88 -10.13
N PHE A 251 8.82 6.14 -9.90
CA PHE A 251 9.13 7.26 -10.79
C PHE A 251 9.33 8.55 -9.99
N VAL A 252 9.99 9.53 -10.59
CA VAL A 252 10.31 10.81 -9.96
C VAL A 252 9.52 11.93 -10.63
N MET A 253 8.89 12.78 -9.83
CA MET A 253 8.22 13.99 -10.28
C MET A 253 8.99 15.19 -9.73
N VAL A 254 9.49 16.07 -10.61
CA VAL A 254 10.24 17.25 -10.21
C VAL A 254 9.39 18.49 -10.45
N LEU A 255 9.09 19.20 -9.36
CA LEU A 255 8.25 20.39 -9.37
C LEU A 255 9.11 21.63 -9.07
N GLY A 256 9.22 22.52 -10.05
CA GLY A 256 10.04 23.71 -10.06
C GLY A 256 11.36 23.56 -10.84
N PRO A 257 12.20 24.61 -10.88
CA PRO A 257 13.48 24.59 -11.57
C PRO A 257 14.46 23.58 -10.98
N LEU A 258 15.20 22.90 -11.87
CA LEU A 258 16.23 21.94 -11.50
C LEU A 258 17.57 22.63 -11.26
N ASN A 259 18.32 22.12 -10.28
CA ASN A 259 19.70 22.48 -10.02
C ASN A 259 20.61 21.24 -10.14
N ASP A 260 21.92 21.42 -10.08
CA ASP A 260 22.89 20.34 -10.26
C ASP A 260 22.69 19.19 -9.25
N ARG A 261 22.26 19.50 -8.02
CA ARG A 261 21.94 18.50 -6.98
C ARG A 261 20.75 17.62 -7.40
N ILE A 262 19.71 18.20 -7.97
CA ILE A 262 18.53 17.47 -8.48
C ILE A 262 18.92 16.63 -9.69
N TRP A 263 19.65 17.20 -10.66
CA TRP A 263 20.12 16.46 -11.83
C TRP A 263 20.94 15.23 -11.46
N THR A 264 21.88 15.40 -10.53
CA THR A 264 22.77 14.33 -10.08
C THR A 264 22.01 13.22 -9.37
N THR A 265 21.11 13.58 -8.45
CA THR A 265 20.29 12.58 -7.75
C THR A 265 19.36 11.85 -8.71
N GLY A 266 18.80 12.56 -9.69
CA GLY A 266 17.98 12.00 -10.75
C GLY A 266 18.74 11.01 -11.63
N ALA A 267 20.02 11.26 -11.95
CA ALA A 267 20.85 10.32 -12.70
C ALA A 267 20.98 8.97 -11.97
N GLY A 268 21.17 8.99 -10.64
CA GLY A 268 21.16 7.77 -9.83
C GLY A 268 19.79 7.07 -9.77
N ALA A 269 18.69 7.82 -9.81
CA ALA A 269 17.36 7.24 -9.90
C ALA A 269 17.12 6.55 -11.26
N ILE A 270 17.61 7.14 -12.35
CA ILE A 270 17.56 6.53 -13.69
C ILE A 270 18.30 5.20 -13.69
N ASP A 271 19.46 5.11 -13.03
CA ASP A 271 20.23 3.88 -12.89
C ASP A 271 19.42 2.72 -12.30
N MET A 272 18.54 3.03 -11.35
CA MET A 272 17.64 2.07 -10.72
C MET A 272 16.43 1.70 -11.59
N GLY A 273 16.35 2.26 -12.80
CA GLY A 273 15.25 2.08 -13.75
C GLY A 273 14.08 3.03 -13.52
N PHE A 274 14.27 4.14 -12.79
CA PHE A 274 13.20 5.06 -12.42
C PHE A 274 13.25 6.33 -13.28
N PRO A 275 12.24 6.60 -14.13
CA PRO A 275 12.22 7.78 -14.96
C PRO A 275 11.87 9.03 -14.14
N ALA A 276 12.27 10.19 -14.64
CA ALA A 276 11.95 11.49 -14.06
C ALA A 276 11.11 12.34 -15.03
N VAL A 277 10.07 12.99 -14.50
CA VAL A 277 9.26 13.98 -15.25
C VAL A 277 9.27 15.30 -14.52
N ALA A 278 9.63 16.39 -15.21
CA ALA A 278 9.63 17.73 -14.65
C ALA A 278 8.46 18.59 -15.17
N ASN A 279 7.99 19.53 -14.34
CA ASN A 279 7.01 20.54 -14.74
C ASN A 279 7.62 21.81 -15.39
N THR A 280 8.93 21.81 -15.62
CA THR A 280 9.66 22.94 -16.21
C THR A 280 10.25 22.60 -17.57
N ASP A 281 10.56 23.62 -18.36
CA ASP A 281 11.17 23.43 -19.67
C ASP A 281 12.64 23.02 -19.55
N ILE A 282 12.86 21.71 -19.56
CA ILE A 282 14.18 21.08 -19.44
C ILE A 282 14.56 20.27 -20.70
N PRO A 283 15.84 19.94 -20.88
CA PRO A 283 16.25 18.90 -21.82
C PRO A 283 15.66 17.53 -21.44
N THR A 284 15.32 16.71 -22.44
CA THR A 284 14.77 15.36 -22.26
C THR A 284 15.79 14.28 -22.65
N ILE A 285 15.53 13.04 -22.20
CA ILE A 285 16.25 11.83 -22.61
C ILE A 285 15.22 10.80 -23.05
N GLU A 286 14.98 10.75 -24.35
CA GLU A 286 14.00 9.85 -24.99
C GLU A 286 14.55 8.44 -25.29
N VAL A 287 15.85 8.24 -25.05
CA VAL A 287 16.48 6.93 -25.24
C VAL A 287 15.92 5.97 -24.21
N THR A 288 15.60 4.76 -24.65
CA THR A 288 15.09 3.69 -23.80
C THR A 288 16.19 2.65 -23.56
N GLY A 289 16.09 1.88 -22.48
CA GLY A 289 17.05 0.80 -22.18
C GLY A 289 17.31 0.65 -20.69
N VAL A 290 17.54 1.75 -19.98
CA VAL A 290 17.65 1.74 -18.52
C VAL A 290 16.26 1.78 -17.90
N THR A 291 15.44 2.76 -18.27
CA THR A 291 14.00 2.81 -17.94
C THR A 291 13.15 2.04 -18.97
N ILE A 292 11.82 2.01 -18.79
CA ILE A 292 10.88 1.35 -19.69
C ILE A 292 10.67 2.15 -20.97
N TYR A 293 10.36 3.45 -20.84
CA TYR A 293 10.23 4.39 -21.93
C TYR A 293 11.30 5.49 -21.80
N GLU A 294 10.92 6.77 -21.78
CA GLU A 294 11.86 7.87 -21.62
C GLU A 294 12.52 7.86 -20.22
N GLU A 295 13.79 8.22 -20.14
CA GLU A 295 14.51 8.34 -18.86
C GLU A 295 14.21 9.69 -18.20
N VAL A 296 14.11 10.75 -19.02
CA VAL A 296 13.77 12.11 -18.59
C VAL A 296 12.76 12.70 -19.55
N ALA A 297 11.59 13.08 -19.04
CA ALA A 297 10.53 13.76 -19.78
C ALA A 297 10.13 15.07 -19.10
N LYS A 298 9.28 15.84 -19.79
CA LYS A 298 8.67 17.06 -19.24
C LYS A 298 7.18 17.10 -19.58
N GLU A 299 6.40 17.71 -18.71
CA GLU A 299 4.99 18.02 -18.94
C GLU A 299 4.69 19.38 -18.31
N LEU A 300 4.36 20.35 -19.17
CA LEU A 300 4.13 21.74 -18.74
C LEU A 300 2.68 21.99 -18.35
N ASP A 301 1.75 21.10 -18.74
CA ASP A 301 0.37 21.12 -18.28
C ASP A 301 0.26 20.43 -16.92
N PRO A 302 0.03 21.17 -15.81
CA PRO A 302 -0.02 20.60 -14.48
C PRO A 302 -1.08 19.53 -14.31
N LYS A 303 -2.15 19.58 -15.11
CA LYS A 303 -3.24 18.59 -15.05
C LYS A 303 -2.85 17.25 -15.65
N LYS A 304 -1.78 17.20 -16.46
CA LYS A 304 -1.32 16.00 -17.17
C LYS A 304 -0.07 15.40 -16.56
N ILE A 305 0.60 16.10 -15.64
CA ILE A 305 1.90 15.64 -15.11
C ILE A 305 1.82 14.26 -14.45
N VAL A 306 0.75 13.98 -13.69
CA VAL A 306 0.54 12.67 -13.06
C VAL A 306 0.35 11.58 -14.12
N GLU A 307 -0.47 11.84 -15.14
CA GLU A 307 -0.71 10.90 -16.23
C GLU A 307 0.58 10.66 -17.04
N LYS A 308 1.36 11.70 -17.31
CA LYS A 308 2.64 11.59 -18.00
C LYS A 308 3.65 10.75 -17.22
N CYS A 309 3.74 10.95 -15.90
CA CYS A 309 4.58 10.13 -15.02
C CYS A 309 4.22 8.64 -15.09
N ILE A 310 2.92 8.33 -15.06
CA ILE A 310 2.40 6.95 -15.13
C ILE A 310 2.72 6.33 -16.49
N GLU A 311 2.49 7.08 -17.57
CA GLU A 311 2.79 6.66 -18.95
C GLU A 311 4.27 6.32 -19.11
N VAL A 312 5.17 7.25 -18.77
CA VAL A 312 6.63 7.08 -18.92
C VAL A 312 7.16 5.92 -18.07
N ARG A 313 6.56 5.66 -16.89
CA ARG A 313 6.92 4.50 -16.08
C ARG A 313 6.43 3.17 -16.67
N GLY A 314 5.42 3.19 -17.53
CA GLY A 314 4.73 2.00 -18.05
C GLY A 314 3.74 1.39 -17.06
N LEU A 315 3.24 2.20 -16.12
CA LEU A 315 2.23 1.79 -15.14
C LEU A 315 0.86 1.70 -15.81
N LYS A 316 0.23 0.52 -15.76
CA LYS A 316 -1.14 0.31 -16.25
C LYS A 316 -2.10 0.38 -15.07
N ILE A 317 -2.51 1.58 -14.69
CA ILE A 317 -3.46 1.77 -13.59
C ILE A 317 -4.87 1.75 -14.18
N THR A 318 -5.64 0.74 -13.81
CA THR A 318 -7.09 0.69 -14.07
C THR A 318 -7.80 1.30 -12.87
N VAL A 319 -8.06 2.61 -12.93
CA VAL A 319 -8.92 3.28 -11.96
C VAL A 319 -10.35 3.17 -12.45
N SER A 320 -11.18 2.40 -11.74
CA SER A 320 -12.61 2.54 -11.87
C SER A 320 -13.08 3.51 -10.81
N LYS A 321 -13.31 4.77 -11.24
CA LYS A 321 -13.85 5.82 -10.38
C LYS A 321 -15.39 5.74 -10.44
N PRO A 322 -16.08 5.42 -9.32
CA PRO A 322 -17.53 5.53 -9.27
C PRO A 322 -17.98 6.96 -9.55
N PRO A 323 -19.17 7.17 -10.15
CA PRO A 323 -19.69 8.50 -10.46
C PRO A 323 -20.21 9.19 -9.20
N ILE A 324 -19.31 9.52 -8.29
CA ILE A 324 -19.60 10.16 -7.00
C ILE A 324 -18.82 11.48 -6.86
N PRO A 325 -19.31 12.45 -6.04
CA PRO A 325 -18.70 13.77 -5.96
C PRO A 325 -17.51 13.86 -5.00
N VAL A 326 -17.33 12.87 -4.13
CA VAL A 326 -16.22 12.79 -3.17
C VAL A 326 -15.03 12.04 -3.77
N ALA A 327 -13.83 12.21 -3.19
CA ALA A 327 -12.69 11.40 -3.56
C ALA A 327 -12.93 9.91 -3.26
N PHE A 328 -12.36 9.02 -4.08
CA PHE A 328 -12.53 7.58 -3.97
C PHE A 328 -11.18 6.87 -4.11
N GLY A 329 -10.87 5.97 -3.18
CA GLY A 329 -9.71 5.09 -3.24
C GLY A 329 -9.33 4.48 -1.87
N PRO A 330 -8.42 3.47 -1.85
CA PRO A 330 -8.04 2.73 -0.64
C PRO A 330 -7.45 3.59 0.49
N ALA A 331 -6.89 4.75 0.17
CA ALA A 331 -6.35 5.67 1.17
C ALA A 331 -7.40 6.23 2.14
N PHE A 332 -8.70 6.19 1.78
CA PHE A 332 -9.78 6.71 2.61
C PHE A 332 -10.43 5.65 3.52
N GLU A 333 -10.12 4.37 3.32
CA GLU A 333 -10.80 3.25 4.00
C GLU A 333 -10.72 3.32 5.53
N GLY A 334 -9.63 3.89 6.07
CA GLY A 334 -9.37 4.01 7.50
C GLY A 334 -10.00 5.24 8.18
N GLU A 335 -10.73 6.09 7.46
CA GLU A 335 -11.31 7.31 8.03
C GLU A 335 -12.32 7.00 9.15
N ARG A 336 -12.26 7.77 10.24
CA ARG A 336 -13.19 7.63 11.37
C ARG A 336 -14.11 8.84 11.45
N ILE A 337 -15.42 8.62 11.31
CA ILE A 337 -16.44 9.67 11.46
C ILE A 337 -16.92 9.71 12.91
N ARG A 338 -16.55 10.76 13.63
CA ARG A 338 -17.02 11.00 15.01
C ARG A 338 -18.41 11.63 15.02
N LYS A 339 -19.07 11.64 16.19
CA LYS A 339 -20.47 12.07 16.32
C LYS A 339 -20.65 13.55 15.94
N GLU A 340 -19.67 14.38 16.24
CA GLU A 340 -19.61 15.81 15.93
C GLU A 340 -19.56 16.10 14.42
N ASP A 341 -18.92 15.23 13.64
CA ASP A 341 -18.74 15.38 12.19
C ASP A 341 -19.78 14.60 11.39
N MET A 342 -20.57 13.75 12.06
CA MET A 342 -21.60 12.91 11.46
C MET A 342 -22.82 13.73 11.04
N HIS A 343 -23.28 13.49 9.81
CA HIS A 343 -24.54 14.02 9.29
C HIS A 343 -25.70 13.05 9.51
N ILE A 344 -25.53 11.80 9.08
CA ILE A 344 -26.53 10.73 9.19
C ILE A 344 -25.88 9.38 9.47
N GLU A 345 -26.59 8.49 10.17
CA GLU A 345 -26.20 7.09 10.37
C GLU A 345 -27.35 6.11 10.08
N PHE A 346 -26.98 4.89 9.70
CA PHE A 346 -27.89 3.79 9.37
C PHE A 346 -27.42 2.51 10.02
N GLY A 347 -28.30 1.72 10.63
CA GLY A 347 -27.94 0.45 11.22
C GLY A 347 -27.37 0.56 12.63
N GLY A 348 -26.42 -0.32 12.93
CA GLY A 348 -25.95 -0.56 14.29
C GLY A 348 -27.10 -1.03 15.20
N GLN A 349 -27.09 -0.60 16.46
CA GLN A 349 -28.18 -0.87 17.40
C GLN A 349 -29.29 0.20 17.35
N ARG A 350 -29.29 1.09 16.35
CA ARG A 350 -30.13 2.30 16.32
C ARG A 350 -31.29 2.21 15.36
N THR A 351 -31.06 1.75 14.13
CA THR A 351 -32.11 1.55 13.13
C THR A 351 -31.97 0.18 12.48
N PRO A 352 -33.07 -0.42 11.98
CA PRO A 352 -32.98 -1.64 11.18
C PRO A 352 -32.15 -1.39 9.93
N ALA A 353 -31.17 -2.26 9.67
CA ALA A 353 -30.39 -2.22 8.45
C ALA A 353 -29.92 -3.62 8.03
N PHE A 354 -29.67 -3.80 6.74
CA PHE A 354 -29.06 -4.99 6.19
C PHE A 354 -28.33 -4.71 4.89
N GLU A 355 -27.41 -5.59 4.52
CA GLU A 355 -26.79 -5.65 3.21
C GLU A 355 -26.83 -7.08 2.71
N TRP A 356 -27.41 -7.30 1.55
CA TRP A 356 -27.63 -8.63 1.00
C TRP A 356 -27.31 -8.63 -0.49
N LEU A 357 -26.34 -9.45 -0.88
CA LEU A 357 -26.02 -9.72 -2.27
C LEU A 357 -26.62 -11.05 -2.70
N HIS A 358 -27.30 -11.06 -3.83
CA HIS A 358 -27.98 -12.23 -4.37
C HIS A 358 -27.67 -12.41 -5.86
N SER A 359 -27.35 -13.64 -6.25
CA SER A 359 -27.15 -14.02 -7.65
C SER A 359 -28.50 -14.32 -8.32
N VAL A 360 -28.69 -13.79 -9.52
CA VAL A 360 -29.91 -13.94 -10.31
C VAL A 360 -29.58 -14.15 -11.80
N ASP A 361 -30.57 -14.59 -12.58
CA ASP A 361 -30.41 -14.81 -14.01
C ASP A 361 -30.14 -13.49 -14.77
N LEU A 362 -29.39 -13.57 -15.87
CA LEU A 362 -28.95 -12.40 -16.66
C LEU A 362 -30.09 -11.53 -17.22
N ASP A 363 -31.28 -12.11 -17.41
CA ASP A 363 -32.50 -11.43 -17.90
C ASP A 363 -33.28 -10.71 -16.80
N LYS A 364 -33.00 -11.00 -15.52
CA LYS A 364 -33.66 -10.37 -14.37
C LYS A 364 -32.94 -9.13 -13.84
N VAL A 365 -31.76 -8.80 -14.39
CA VAL A 365 -30.93 -7.68 -13.95
C VAL A 365 -30.71 -6.66 -15.06
N GLU A 366 -30.89 -5.40 -14.71
CA GLU A 366 -30.50 -4.25 -15.52
C GLU A 366 -29.17 -3.70 -14.99
N ASP A 367 -28.13 -3.74 -15.83
CA ASP A 367 -26.77 -3.39 -15.43
C ASP A 367 -26.64 -1.89 -15.10
N GLY A 368 -25.99 -1.59 -13.97
CA GLY A 368 -25.77 -0.24 -13.47
C GLY A 368 -27.00 0.43 -12.87
N LYS A 369 -28.14 -0.28 -12.74
CA LYS A 369 -29.36 0.30 -12.21
C LYS A 369 -29.27 0.48 -10.69
N VAL A 370 -29.54 1.71 -10.24
CA VAL A 370 -29.71 2.05 -8.82
C VAL A 370 -31.11 2.57 -8.58
N THR A 371 -31.85 1.91 -7.69
CA THR A 371 -33.23 2.26 -7.30
C THR A 371 -33.29 2.58 -5.81
N ILE A 372 -34.03 3.61 -5.42
CA ILE A 372 -34.29 3.95 -4.02
C ILE A 372 -35.79 3.76 -3.76
N ILE A 373 -36.13 2.93 -2.77
CA ILE A 373 -37.49 2.62 -2.38
C ILE A 373 -37.74 3.17 -0.97
N GLY A 374 -38.66 4.13 -0.89
CA GLY A 374 -39.14 4.70 0.36
C GLY A 374 -39.61 6.13 0.18
N LYS A 375 -40.41 6.61 1.13
CA LYS A 375 -41.01 7.96 1.08
C LYS A 375 -40.00 9.03 1.45
N ASP A 376 -39.98 10.10 0.65
CA ASP A 376 -39.19 11.31 0.87
C ASP A 376 -37.70 11.05 1.17
N ALA A 377 -37.14 10.00 0.57
CA ALA A 377 -35.80 9.49 0.86
C ALA A 377 -34.73 10.59 0.82
N GLU A 378 -34.70 11.39 -0.24
CA GLU A 378 -33.73 12.47 -0.42
C GLU A 378 -33.90 13.61 0.60
N ALA A 379 -35.14 13.97 0.92
CA ALA A 379 -35.42 15.02 1.90
C ALA A 379 -35.02 14.57 3.32
N ARG A 380 -35.35 13.32 3.68
CA ARG A 380 -34.95 12.71 4.96
C ARG A 380 -33.44 12.60 5.07
N TYR A 381 -32.79 12.14 4.01
CA TYR A 381 -31.33 12.08 3.93
C TYR A 381 -30.69 13.46 4.15
N LYS A 382 -31.19 14.51 3.49
CA LYS A 382 -30.70 15.89 3.66
C LYS A 382 -30.92 16.45 5.07
N ASN A 383 -31.99 16.06 5.76
CA ASN A 383 -32.26 16.49 7.13
C ASN A 383 -31.30 15.87 8.17
N GLY A 384 -30.62 14.76 7.83
CA GLY A 384 -29.66 14.10 8.70
C GLY A 384 -30.31 13.29 9.84
N GLY A 385 -29.49 12.84 10.79
CA GLY A 385 -29.95 12.07 11.95
C GLY A 385 -29.77 10.56 11.79
N MET A 386 -30.86 9.79 11.90
CA MET A 386 -30.83 8.33 11.79
C MET A 386 -31.90 7.85 10.82
N MET A 387 -31.59 6.85 10.00
CA MET A 387 -32.52 6.30 9.02
C MET A 387 -32.29 4.78 8.88
N PRO A 388 -33.33 3.95 8.65
CA PRO A 388 -33.13 2.55 8.30
C PRO A 388 -32.58 2.43 6.88
N LEU A 389 -31.82 1.36 6.60
CA LEU A 389 -31.21 1.14 5.29
C LEU A 389 -31.11 -0.34 4.96
N GLY A 390 -31.77 -0.77 3.88
CA GLY A 390 -31.57 -2.07 3.26
C GLY A 390 -30.80 -1.91 1.96
N VAL A 391 -29.59 -2.48 1.88
CA VAL A 391 -28.77 -2.50 0.66
C VAL A 391 -28.96 -3.86 0.00
N TYR A 392 -29.83 -3.94 -1.02
CA TYR A 392 -30.07 -5.17 -1.76
C TYR A 392 -29.35 -5.11 -3.10
N ILE A 393 -28.47 -6.08 -3.35
CA ILE A 393 -27.59 -6.12 -4.52
C ILE A 393 -27.91 -7.37 -5.33
N GLU A 394 -28.23 -7.19 -6.59
CA GLU A 394 -28.47 -8.28 -7.53
C GLU A 394 -27.31 -8.34 -8.52
N VAL A 395 -26.65 -9.49 -8.58
CA VAL A 395 -25.54 -9.73 -9.51
C VAL A 395 -25.88 -10.86 -10.47
N ALA A 396 -25.46 -10.72 -11.72
CA ALA A 396 -25.59 -11.77 -12.72
C ALA A 396 -24.29 -11.91 -13.50
N GLY A 397 -23.91 -13.15 -13.80
CA GLY A 397 -22.79 -13.41 -14.70
C GLY A 397 -22.63 -14.89 -15.01
N ARG A 398 -22.02 -15.20 -16.17
CA ARG A 398 -21.92 -16.58 -16.67
C ARG A 398 -21.13 -17.52 -15.76
N LYS A 399 -20.15 -16.97 -15.04
CA LYS A 399 -19.33 -17.71 -14.07
C LYS A 399 -19.76 -17.47 -12.63
N MET A 400 -20.82 -16.69 -12.39
CA MET A 400 -21.32 -16.44 -11.05
C MET A 400 -21.92 -17.72 -10.47
N GLN A 401 -21.60 -18.00 -9.21
CA GLN A 401 -22.10 -19.15 -8.45
C GLN A 401 -22.66 -18.67 -7.12
N LYS A 402 -23.62 -19.41 -6.55
CA LYS A 402 -24.18 -19.07 -5.23
C LYS A 402 -23.11 -19.01 -4.13
N ASP A 403 -22.06 -19.81 -4.25
CA ASP A 403 -20.96 -19.85 -3.28
C ASP A 403 -20.07 -18.59 -3.32
N PHE A 404 -20.16 -17.78 -4.40
CA PHE A 404 -19.44 -16.51 -4.50
C PHE A 404 -20.19 -15.36 -3.84
N GLU A 405 -21.50 -15.51 -3.58
CA GLU A 405 -22.31 -14.46 -2.97
C GLU A 405 -21.72 -13.91 -1.66
N PRO A 406 -21.36 -14.72 -0.64
CA PRO A 406 -20.81 -14.19 0.61
C PRO A 406 -19.46 -13.47 0.42
N VAL A 407 -18.63 -13.92 -0.53
CA VAL A 407 -17.34 -13.27 -0.82
C VAL A 407 -17.53 -11.88 -1.41
N LEU A 408 -18.44 -11.75 -2.38
CA LEU A 408 -18.75 -10.46 -2.98
C LEU A 408 -19.48 -9.55 -1.99
N GLU A 409 -20.40 -10.10 -1.18
CA GLU A 409 -21.10 -9.36 -0.12
C GLU A 409 -20.12 -8.74 0.88
N ARG A 410 -19.07 -9.48 1.28
CA ARG A 410 -18.05 -8.96 2.19
C ARG A 410 -17.31 -7.73 1.64
N LYS A 411 -17.21 -7.59 0.31
CA LYS A 411 -16.51 -6.48 -0.33
C LYS A 411 -17.28 -5.16 -0.29
N ILE A 412 -18.57 -5.18 0.05
CA ILE A 412 -19.37 -3.98 0.35
C ILE A 412 -18.63 -3.11 1.37
N HIS A 413 -18.05 -3.73 2.40
CA HIS A 413 -17.29 -3.02 3.42
C HIS A 413 -16.12 -2.21 2.87
N HIS A 414 -15.27 -2.83 2.06
CA HIS A 414 -14.13 -2.13 1.47
C HIS A 414 -14.60 -1.04 0.51
N PHE A 415 -15.49 -1.38 -0.43
CA PHE A 415 -15.91 -0.44 -1.48
C PHE A 415 -16.58 0.81 -0.94
N VAL A 416 -17.39 0.69 0.12
CA VAL A 416 -18.06 1.85 0.71
C VAL A 416 -17.09 2.71 1.52
N ASN A 417 -16.14 2.11 2.24
CA ASN A 417 -15.13 2.85 3.01
C ASN A 417 -14.07 3.54 2.12
N GLU A 418 -13.87 3.08 0.88
CA GLU A 418 -12.99 3.77 -0.09
C GLU A 418 -13.49 5.17 -0.50
N ALA A 419 -14.76 5.53 -0.20
CA ALA A 419 -15.27 6.87 -0.45
C ALA A 419 -14.97 7.81 0.73
N GLN A 420 -14.32 8.94 0.45
CA GLN A 420 -13.95 9.93 1.46
C GLN A 420 -15.17 10.45 2.24
N GLY A 421 -15.05 10.51 3.57
CA GLY A 421 -16.11 11.00 4.45
C GLY A 421 -17.31 10.07 4.57
N ILE A 422 -17.18 8.81 4.16
CA ILE A 422 -18.14 7.71 4.32
C ILE A 422 -17.50 6.63 5.20
N TRP A 423 -18.31 5.99 6.06
CA TRP A 423 -17.83 4.93 6.93
C TRP A 423 -18.85 3.79 6.98
N HIS A 424 -18.35 2.56 6.91
CA HIS A 424 -19.14 1.34 7.02
C HIS A 424 -18.46 0.33 7.94
N MET A 425 -19.22 -0.37 8.78
CA MET A 425 -18.74 -1.47 9.61
C MET A 425 -19.83 -2.50 9.82
N GLY A 426 -19.43 -3.76 10.05
CA GLY A 426 -20.36 -4.87 10.22
C GLY A 426 -20.57 -5.62 8.90
N GLN A 427 -21.59 -6.47 8.89
CA GLN A 427 -21.95 -7.32 7.76
C GLN A 427 -23.41 -7.79 7.87
N ARG A 428 -23.99 -8.31 6.79
CA ARG A 428 -25.32 -8.93 6.77
C ARG A 428 -26.39 -8.00 7.39
N ASP A 429 -27.04 -8.41 8.48
CA ASP A 429 -28.05 -7.64 9.21
C ASP A 429 -27.53 -6.93 10.46
N GLN A 430 -26.21 -6.83 10.61
CA GLN A 430 -25.51 -6.14 11.70
C GLN A 430 -24.58 -5.05 11.15
N ASN A 431 -24.95 -4.46 10.02
CA ASN A 431 -24.18 -3.40 9.40
C ASN A 431 -24.46 -2.03 10.01
N TRP A 432 -23.53 -1.10 9.82
CA TRP A 432 -23.59 0.26 10.33
C TRP A 432 -22.88 1.21 9.36
N PHE A 433 -23.62 2.17 8.82
CA PHE A 433 -23.11 3.20 7.93
C PHE A 433 -23.15 4.57 8.60
N ARG A 434 -22.19 5.42 8.26
CA ARG A 434 -22.17 6.86 8.59
C ARG A 434 -21.75 7.68 7.37
N VAL A 435 -22.32 8.88 7.29
CA VAL A 435 -21.91 9.90 6.32
C VAL A 435 -21.54 11.16 7.07
N SER A 436 -20.40 11.76 6.72
CA SER A 436 -19.92 13.00 7.31
C SER A 436 -20.64 14.23 6.74
N LYS A 437 -20.63 15.32 7.49
CA LYS A 437 -21.10 16.64 7.02
C LYS A 437 -20.28 17.14 5.82
N ALA A 438 -18.98 16.83 5.78
CA ALA A 438 -18.09 17.20 4.68
C ALA A 438 -18.53 16.52 3.35
N ALA A 439 -18.76 15.20 3.38
CA ALA A 439 -19.24 14.47 2.21
C ALA A 439 -20.59 14.99 1.71
N LEU A 440 -21.52 15.34 2.62
CA LEU A 440 -22.79 15.96 2.25
C LEU A 440 -22.58 17.32 1.54
N ASN A 441 -21.70 18.16 2.05
CA ASN A 441 -21.41 19.48 1.48
C ASN A 441 -20.79 19.38 0.08
N GLU A 442 -20.01 18.32 -0.17
CA GLU A 442 -19.49 18.00 -1.52
C GLU A 442 -20.57 17.43 -2.45
N GLY A 443 -21.77 17.14 -1.93
CA GLY A 443 -22.92 16.70 -2.72
C GLY A 443 -23.20 15.21 -2.65
N TYR A 444 -22.62 14.47 -1.70
CA TYR A 444 -22.85 13.03 -1.57
C TYR A 444 -24.30 12.72 -1.20
N GLN A 445 -24.99 11.92 -2.03
CA GLN A 445 -26.39 11.51 -1.92
C GLN A 445 -26.51 10.03 -1.58
N LEU A 446 -27.69 9.62 -1.13
CA LEU A 446 -28.02 8.23 -0.83
C LEU A 446 -27.77 7.29 -2.02
N ARG A 447 -28.08 7.74 -3.25
CA ARG A 447 -27.87 6.98 -4.50
C ARG A 447 -26.43 6.50 -4.66
N HIS A 448 -25.46 7.28 -4.20
CA HIS A 448 -24.03 7.00 -4.42
C HIS A 448 -23.55 5.71 -3.77
N PHE A 449 -24.22 5.20 -2.72
CA PHE A 449 -23.93 3.85 -2.22
C PHE A 449 -24.14 2.80 -3.33
N GLY A 450 -25.23 2.91 -4.09
CA GLY A 450 -25.50 2.03 -5.22
C GLY A 450 -24.54 2.26 -6.38
N ASP A 451 -24.18 3.51 -6.68
CA ASP A 451 -23.24 3.83 -7.76
C ASP A 451 -21.83 3.28 -7.46
N ILE A 452 -21.38 3.32 -6.20
CA ILE A 452 -20.13 2.69 -5.75
C ILE A 452 -20.20 1.17 -5.97
N LEU A 453 -21.25 0.52 -5.47
CA LEU A 453 -21.36 -0.94 -5.48
C LEU A 453 -21.51 -1.50 -6.88
N THR A 454 -22.34 -0.89 -7.74
CA THR A 454 -22.47 -1.27 -9.15
C THR A 454 -21.15 -1.13 -9.91
N THR A 455 -20.40 -0.06 -9.66
CA THR A 455 -19.12 0.20 -10.31
C THR A 455 -18.04 -0.78 -9.83
N GLN A 456 -17.84 -0.91 -8.51
CA GLN A 456 -16.71 -1.66 -7.96
C GLN A 456 -16.89 -3.17 -8.07
N LEU A 457 -18.09 -3.71 -7.83
CA LEU A 457 -18.32 -5.16 -7.98
C LEU A 457 -18.04 -5.60 -9.41
N LYS A 458 -18.49 -4.83 -10.39
CA LYS A 458 -18.24 -5.13 -11.80
C LYS A 458 -16.77 -4.96 -12.18
N HIS A 459 -16.12 -3.90 -11.69
CA HIS A 459 -14.72 -3.66 -12.01
C HIS A 459 -13.78 -4.72 -11.42
N LYS A 460 -13.93 -5.00 -10.12
CA LYS A 460 -13.05 -5.91 -9.37
C LYS A 460 -13.32 -7.38 -9.69
N PHE A 461 -14.55 -7.73 -10.07
CA PHE A 461 -14.96 -9.09 -10.39
C PHE A 461 -15.43 -9.23 -11.84
N ASN A 462 -14.80 -8.50 -12.77
CA ASN A 462 -15.21 -8.46 -14.19
C ASN A 462 -15.19 -9.82 -14.90
N ASN A 463 -14.47 -10.80 -14.34
CA ASN A 463 -14.34 -12.16 -14.84
C ASN A 463 -15.55 -13.04 -14.46
N ILE A 464 -16.34 -12.60 -13.47
CA ILE A 464 -17.43 -13.36 -12.85
C ILE A 464 -18.76 -12.62 -12.90
N VAL A 465 -18.74 -11.31 -12.70
CA VAL A 465 -19.91 -10.43 -12.64
C VAL A 465 -20.05 -9.66 -13.94
N ASP A 466 -21.11 -9.97 -14.70
CA ASP A 466 -21.43 -9.32 -15.97
C ASP A 466 -22.34 -8.09 -15.76
N LYS A 467 -23.30 -8.19 -14.83
CA LYS A 467 -24.28 -7.14 -14.52
C LYS A 467 -24.48 -6.97 -13.02
N VAL A 468 -24.69 -5.73 -12.58
CA VAL A 468 -25.03 -5.39 -11.19
C VAL A 468 -26.20 -4.41 -11.13
N GLN A 469 -27.16 -4.69 -10.26
CA GLN A 469 -28.25 -3.79 -9.89
C GLN A 469 -28.29 -3.62 -8.37
N VAL A 470 -28.57 -2.40 -7.90
CA VAL A 470 -28.69 -2.11 -6.47
C VAL A 470 -30.03 -1.46 -6.17
N THR A 471 -30.69 -1.93 -5.11
CA THR A 471 -31.91 -1.35 -4.55
C THR A 471 -31.67 -0.95 -3.11
N LEU A 472 -31.92 0.32 -2.79
CA LEU A 472 -31.79 0.89 -1.46
C LEU A 472 -33.19 1.08 -0.83
N TYR A 473 -33.49 0.34 0.22
CA TYR A 473 -34.73 0.48 1.00
C TYR A 473 -34.52 1.41 2.18
N VAL A 474 -35.39 2.40 2.38
CA VAL A 474 -35.23 3.41 3.45
C VAL A 474 -36.47 3.64 4.32
N ASP A 475 -37.55 2.93 4.03
CA ASP A 475 -38.72 2.86 4.89
C ASP A 475 -38.61 1.65 5.80
N GLU A 476 -38.85 1.84 7.10
CA GLU A 476 -38.60 0.82 8.12
C GLU A 476 -39.38 -0.48 7.87
N GLY A 477 -40.62 -0.37 7.36
CA GLY A 477 -41.46 -1.53 7.02
C GLY A 477 -40.86 -2.36 5.89
N ASP A 478 -40.44 -1.72 4.80
CA ASP A 478 -39.84 -2.40 3.65
C ASP A 478 -38.49 -3.02 4.01
N VAL A 479 -37.68 -2.30 4.82
CA VAL A 479 -36.40 -2.79 5.31
C VAL A 479 -36.59 -4.06 6.15
N LYS A 480 -37.55 -4.08 7.08
CA LYS A 480 -37.86 -5.26 7.90
C LYS A 480 -38.39 -6.42 7.06
N ALA A 481 -39.30 -6.16 6.12
CA ALA A 481 -39.85 -7.20 5.26
C ALA A 481 -38.76 -7.87 4.41
N LYS A 482 -37.87 -7.06 3.81
CA LYS A 482 -36.78 -7.59 3.00
C LYS A 482 -35.68 -8.25 3.84
N LEU A 483 -35.44 -7.75 5.05
CA LEU A 483 -34.53 -8.37 6.03
C LEU A 483 -34.97 -9.79 6.40
N ASP A 484 -36.27 -10.06 6.53
CA ASP A 484 -36.76 -11.41 6.82
C ASP A 484 -36.46 -12.40 5.68
N GLU A 485 -36.43 -11.95 4.42
CA GLU A 485 -35.95 -12.75 3.29
C GLU A 485 -34.44 -12.96 3.36
N ALA A 486 -33.68 -11.89 3.59
CA ALA A 486 -32.22 -11.93 3.69
C ALA A 486 -31.76 -12.90 4.78
N ARG A 487 -32.42 -12.91 5.95
CA ARG A 487 -32.14 -13.83 7.05
C ARG A 487 -32.33 -15.30 6.68
N LYS A 488 -33.29 -15.62 5.81
CA LYS A 488 -33.44 -17.00 5.30
C LYS A 488 -32.26 -17.40 4.42
N ALA A 489 -31.81 -16.49 3.55
CA ALA A 489 -30.64 -16.71 2.72
C ALA A 489 -29.37 -16.85 3.58
N TYR A 490 -29.19 -16.02 4.61
CA TYR A 490 -28.08 -16.14 5.56
C TYR A 490 -28.11 -17.48 6.28
N LEU A 491 -29.28 -17.90 6.76
CA LEU A 491 -29.43 -19.21 7.40
C LEU A 491 -29.10 -20.37 6.45
N GLU A 492 -29.51 -20.29 5.18
CA GLU A 492 -29.16 -21.31 4.18
C GLU A 492 -27.64 -21.38 3.95
N ARG A 493 -26.97 -20.22 3.88
CA ARG A 493 -25.50 -20.13 3.79
C ARG A 493 -24.84 -20.75 5.03
N ASP A 494 -25.34 -20.44 6.21
CA ASP A 494 -24.81 -20.95 7.49
C ASP A 494 -25.02 -22.46 7.62
N ILE A 495 -26.16 -23.00 7.20
CA ILE A 495 -26.44 -24.46 7.18
C ILE A 495 -25.48 -25.18 6.22
N ARG A 496 -25.22 -24.61 5.04
CA ARG A 496 -24.28 -25.20 4.08
C ARG A 496 -22.88 -25.32 4.67
N LEU A 497 -22.41 -24.27 5.35
CA LEU A 497 -21.16 -24.29 6.10
C LEU A 497 -21.18 -25.35 7.21
N ALA A 498 -22.27 -25.43 7.98
CA ALA A 498 -22.39 -26.36 9.10
C ALA A 498 -22.41 -27.85 8.67
N SER A 499 -22.62 -28.16 7.39
CA SER A 499 -22.61 -29.54 6.87
C SER A 499 -21.22 -30.05 6.49
N MET A 500 -20.20 -29.18 6.49
CA MET A 500 -18.82 -29.52 6.13
C MET A 500 -17.99 -29.76 7.39
N THR A 501 -17.26 -30.87 7.44
CA THR A 501 -16.28 -31.16 8.49
C THR A 501 -14.86 -31.15 7.93
N ASP A 502 -13.87 -31.01 8.81
CA ASP A 502 -12.47 -31.03 8.42
C ASP A 502 -12.05 -32.39 7.83
N GLU A 503 -12.73 -33.49 8.18
CA GLU A 503 -12.55 -34.82 7.56
C GLU A 503 -13.23 -34.94 6.19
N SER A 504 -14.28 -34.17 5.93
CA SER A 504 -15.01 -34.23 4.66
C SER A 504 -14.27 -33.59 3.48
N VAL A 505 -13.15 -32.92 3.75
CA VAL A 505 -12.32 -32.23 2.75
C VAL A 505 -10.86 -32.67 2.80
N ASP A 506 -10.24 -32.77 1.63
CA ASP A 506 -8.79 -33.06 1.48
C ASP A 506 -7.94 -31.79 1.35
N THR A 507 -8.60 -30.63 1.23
CA THR A 507 -7.97 -29.34 0.96
C THR A 507 -8.48 -28.30 1.95
N PHE A 508 -7.56 -27.61 2.61
CA PHE A 508 -7.81 -26.36 3.33
C PHE A 508 -7.43 -25.17 2.46
N TYR A 509 -7.66 -23.96 2.96
CA TYR A 509 -7.22 -22.75 2.28
C TYR A 509 -6.41 -21.88 3.21
N SER A 510 -5.34 -21.28 2.70
CA SER A 510 -4.61 -20.27 3.43
C SER A 510 -5.29 -18.90 3.33
N CYS A 511 -4.89 -17.98 4.21
CA CYS A 511 -5.12 -16.56 4.05
C CYS A 511 -3.89 -15.80 4.57
N ILE A 512 -3.21 -15.10 3.67
CA ILE A 512 -2.03 -14.26 3.98
C ILE A 512 -2.32 -12.76 3.93
N LEU A 513 -3.60 -12.34 3.84
CA LEU A 513 -3.98 -10.92 3.77
C LEU A 513 -3.40 -10.07 4.92
N CYS A 514 -3.33 -10.66 6.11
CA CYS A 514 -2.83 -9.96 7.29
C CYS A 514 -1.30 -9.87 7.34
N GLN A 515 -0.55 -10.44 6.38
CA GLN A 515 0.90 -10.27 6.32
C GLN A 515 1.32 -8.83 6.04
N SER A 516 0.40 -8.00 5.56
CA SER A 516 0.55 -6.55 5.52
C SER A 516 0.96 -5.95 6.88
N PHE A 517 0.48 -6.48 8.01
CA PHE A 517 0.84 -5.99 9.35
C PHE A 517 1.37 -7.07 10.31
N ALA A 518 1.24 -8.35 9.97
CA ALA A 518 1.78 -9.50 10.70
C ALA A 518 2.58 -10.41 9.73
N PRO A 519 3.82 -10.03 9.35
CA PRO A 519 4.49 -10.56 8.15
C PRO A 519 4.69 -12.07 8.12
N ASN A 520 4.86 -12.73 9.27
CA ASN A 520 5.07 -14.17 9.34
C ASN A 520 3.80 -14.95 9.68
N HIS A 521 2.67 -14.27 9.81
CA HIS A 521 1.40 -14.90 10.11
C HIS A 521 0.79 -15.56 8.87
N VAL A 522 0.29 -16.77 9.03
CA VAL A 522 -0.47 -17.49 8.00
C VAL A 522 -1.72 -18.03 8.68
N CYS A 523 -2.90 -17.60 8.25
CA CYS A 523 -4.14 -18.27 8.63
C CYS A 523 -4.30 -19.51 7.74
N VAL A 524 -4.64 -20.65 8.34
CA VAL A 524 -5.14 -21.82 7.62
C VAL A 524 -6.60 -22.02 8.01
N VAL A 525 -7.47 -21.90 7.02
CA VAL A 525 -8.93 -21.91 7.16
C VAL A 525 -9.44 -23.29 6.76
N SER A 526 -10.15 -23.94 7.68
CA SER A 526 -10.83 -25.22 7.48
C SER A 526 -12.35 -25.06 7.65
N PRO A 527 -13.17 -26.05 7.23
CA PRO A 527 -14.61 -26.01 7.49
C PRO A 527 -14.98 -25.72 8.95
N GLU A 528 -14.28 -26.33 9.91
CA GLU A 528 -14.58 -26.22 11.35
C GLU A 528 -13.70 -25.20 12.07
N ARG A 529 -12.72 -24.61 11.39
CA ARG A 529 -11.85 -23.54 11.90
C ARG A 529 -11.81 -22.36 10.93
N LEU A 530 -12.72 -21.41 11.14
CA LEU A 530 -12.76 -20.15 10.42
C LEU A 530 -11.47 -19.34 10.63
N GLY A 531 -11.21 -18.40 9.73
CA GLY A 531 -10.21 -17.37 9.94
C GLY A 531 -10.50 -16.59 11.22
N LEU A 532 -9.48 -16.34 12.03
CA LEU A 532 -9.60 -15.74 13.37
C LEU A 532 -10.28 -14.36 13.38
N CYS A 533 -10.35 -13.68 12.23
CA CYS A 533 -11.05 -12.42 12.05
C CYS A 533 -12.58 -12.54 12.06
N GLY A 534 -13.13 -13.76 11.98
CA GLY A 534 -14.56 -14.02 11.85
C GLY A 534 -15.12 -13.77 10.44
N ALA A 535 -14.32 -13.25 9.51
CA ALA A 535 -14.76 -12.76 8.21
C ALA A 535 -14.45 -13.69 7.02
N TYR A 536 -13.68 -14.76 7.24
CA TYR A 536 -13.32 -15.72 6.20
C TYR A 536 -13.59 -17.13 6.69
N ASN A 537 -14.52 -17.82 6.06
CA ASN A 537 -14.71 -19.26 6.22
C ASN A 537 -14.05 -20.03 5.05
N TRP A 538 -14.12 -21.35 5.08
CA TRP A 538 -13.50 -22.21 4.05
C TRP A 538 -14.06 -21.98 2.64
N LEU A 539 -15.39 -21.78 2.51
CA LEU A 539 -16.02 -21.47 1.23
C LEU A 539 -15.57 -20.11 0.70
N ASP A 540 -15.43 -19.11 1.58
CA ASP A 540 -14.96 -17.79 1.19
C ASP A 540 -13.53 -17.84 0.65
N ALA A 541 -12.66 -18.59 1.32
CA ALA A 541 -11.27 -18.75 0.90
C ALA A 541 -11.15 -19.54 -0.41
N LYS A 542 -12.00 -20.57 -0.61
CA LYS A 542 -12.13 -21.29 -1.87
C LYS A 542 -12.56 -20.37 -3.01
N ALA A 543 -13.64 -19.64 -2.80
CA ALA A 543 -14.19 -18.71 -3.78
C ALA A 543 -13.19 -17.59 -4.11
N ALA A 544 -12.48 -17.05 -3.11
CA ALA A 544 -11.43 -16.06 -3.32
C ALA A 544 -10.31 -16.57 -4.24
N TYR A 545 -9.88 -17.83 -4.07
CA TYR A 545 -8.91 -18.46 -4.99
C TYR A 545 -9.47 -18.68 -6.41
N GLU A 546 -10.74 -19.10 -6.54
CA GLU A 546 -11.37 -19.26 -7.86
C GLU A 546 -11.53 -17.92 -8.60
N ILE A 547 -11.76 -16.83 -7.85
CA ILE A 547 -11.84 -15.47 -8.36
C ILE A 547 -10.46 -14.96 -8.80
N ASP A 548 -9.47 -15.11 -7.93
CA ASP A 548 -8.09 -14.64 -8.14
C ASP A 548 -7.09 -15.72 -7.69
N PRO A 549 -6.60 -16.55 -8.64
CA PRO A 549 -5.64 -17.60 -8.34
C PRO A 549 -4.29 -17.08 -7.82
N ASN A 550 -3.96 -15.80 -8.05
CA ASN A 550 -2.74 -15.18 -7.54
C ASN A 550 -2.98 -14.40 -6.23
N GLY A 551 -4.20 -14.42 -5.70
CA GLY A 551 -4.59 -13.72 -4.49
C GLY A 551 -4.03 -14.34 -3.21
N ALA A 552 -4.38 -13.73 -2.08
CA ALA A 552 -3.88 -14.13 -0.76
C ALA A 552 -4.48 -15.45 -0.21
N ASN A 553 -5.46 -16.04 -0.90
CA ASN A 553 -6.06 -17.30 -0.53
C ASN A 553 -5.56 -18.39 -1.48
N GLN A 554 -4.86 -19.39 -0.95
CA GLN A 554 -4.28 -20.47 -1.76
C GLN A 554 -4.77 -21.82 -1.25
N PRO A 555 -5.02 -22.80 -2.13
CA PRO A 555 -5.37 -24.15 -1.72
C PRO A 555 -4.18 -24.81 -1.04
N VAL A 556 -4.42 -25.42 0.12
CA VAL A 556 -3.45 -26.16 0.91
C VAL A 556 -3.92 -27.60 1.02
N ALA A 557 -3.31 -28.50 0.25
CA ALA A 557 -3.59 -29.93 0.36
C ALA A 557 -3.16 -30.43 1.74
N LYS A 558 -4.01 -31.19 2.43
CA LYS A 558 -3.67 -31.76 3.75
C LYS A 558 -2.45 -32.69 3.64
N GLY A 559 -2.45 -33.57 2.63
CA GLY A 559 -1.41 -34.59 2.47
C GLY A 559 -1.49 -35.63 3.58
N GLU A 560 -0.33 -36.10 4.07
CA GLU A 560 -0.26 -37.09 5.16
C GLU A 560 -0.72 -36.49 6.50
N THR A 561 -1.61 -37.20 7.21
CA THR A 561 -1.99 -36.83 8.58
C THR A 561 -0.91 -37.30 9.55
N LEU A 562 -0.24 -36.36 10.22
CA LEU A 562 0.83 -36.64 11.18
C LEU A 562 0.27 -36.85 12.60
N ASP A 563 -0.77 -36.10 12.97
CA ASP A 563 -1.48 -36.24 14.24
C ASP A 563 -2.95 -35.80 14.06
N ALA A 564 -3.88 -36.76 14.08
CA ALA A 564 -5.31 -36.47 13.92
C ALA A 564 -5.94 -35.81 15.16
N VAL A 565 -5.39 -36.05 16.36
CA VAL A 565 -5.94 -35.50 17.61
C VAL A 565 -5.58 -34.03 17.74
N LYS A 566 -4.34 -33.67 17.41
CA LYS A 566 -3.89 -32.28 17.41
C LYS A 566 -4.24 -31.51 16.13
N GLY A 567 -4.62 -32.22 15.07
CA GLY A 567 -4.89 -31.65 13.76
C GLY A 567 -3.61 -31.15 13.10
N ARG A 568 -2.70 -32.08 12.78
CA ARG A 568 -1.42 -31.81 12.13
C ARG A 568 -1.30 -32.62 10.84
N TRP A 569 -0.96 -31.93 9.75
CA TRP A 569 -0.85 -32.52 8.43
C TRP A 569 0.41 -32.02 7.71
N LYS A 570 1.08 -32.91 7.01
CA LYS A 570 2.38 -32.62 6.37
C LYS A 570 2.28 -31.50 5.32
N GLY A 571 1.24 -31.51 4.48
CA GLY A 571 1.09 -30.49 3.45
C GLY A 571 0.78 -29.09 4.02
N VAL A 572 0.13 -29.05 5.18
CA VAL A 572 -0.11 -27.81 5.93
C VAL A 572 1.20 -27.27 6.52
N ASP A 573 2.00 -28.14 7.15
CA ASP A 573 3.32 -27.78 7.71
C ASP A 573 4.24 -27.19 6.62
N GLU A 574 4.35 -27.85 5.46
CA GLU A 574 5.16 -27.40 4.33
C GLU A 574 4.71 -26.02 3.80
N TYR A 575 3.40 -25.83 3.67
CA TYR A 575 2.84 -24.55 3.23
C TYR A 575 3.14 -23.43 4.24
N VAL A 576 2.90 -23.68 5.53
CA VAL A 576 3.11 -22.70 6.60
C VAL A 576 4.60 -22.35 6.72
N TYR A 577 5.50 -23.32 6.66
CA TYR A 577 6.94 -23.06 6.69
C TYR A 577 7.40 -22.14 5.56
N THR A 578 6.93 -22.42 4.34
CA THR A 578 7.27 -21.62 3.17
C THR A 578 6.70 -20.20 3.27
N ASN A 579 5.42 -20.07 3.61
CA ASN A 579 4.70 -18.79 3.55
C ASN A 579 4.78 -17.97 4.85
N SER A 580 5.39 -18.50 5.90
CA SER A 580 5.74 -17.75 7.12
C SER A 580 7.18 -17.22 7.09
N HIS A 581 7.84 -17.23 5.93
CA HIS A 581 9.26 -16.89 5.77
C HIS A 581 10.16 -17.76 6.66
N GLN A 582 9.84 -19.06 6.77
CA GLN A 582 10.55 -20.05 7.59
C GLN A 582 10.52 -19.76 9.10
N ALA A 583 9.62 -18.88 9.56
CA ALA A 583 9.48 -18.56 10.97
C ALA A 583 8.66 -19.61 11.75
N LEU A 584 7.78 -20.34 11.07
CA LEU A 584 6.90 -21.35 11.67
C LEU A 584 7.13 -22.71 11.00
N GLU A 585 7.63 -23.70 11.73
CA GLU A 585 7.82 -25.05 11.20
C GLU A 585 6.50 -25.81 11.01
N TYR A 586 5.57 -25.64 11.94
CA TYR A 586 4.27 -26.31 11.96
C TYR A 586 3.30 -25.60 12.92
N PHE A 587 2.03 -25.99 12.90
CA PHE A 587 1.09 -25.69 13.97
C PHE A 587 0.10 -26.85 14.18
N ASN A 588 -0.58 -26.85 15.33
CA ASN A 588 -1.65 -27.79 15.66
C ASN A 588 -3.02 -27.11 15.55
N ALA A 589 -3.91 -27.67 14.74
CA ALA A 589 -5.23 -27.08 14.48
C ALA A 589 -6.19 -27.17 15.68
N TYR A 590 -6.03 -28.14 16.57
CA TYR A 590 -6.96 -28.42 17.66
C TYR A 590 -6.31 -28.35 19.05
N SER A 591 -5.15 -27.71 19.17
CA SER A 591 -4.46 -27.49 20.45
C SER A 591 -4.01 -26.03 20.61
N ILE A 592 -4.30 -25.43 21.77
CA ILE A 592 -3.76 -24.14 22.16
C ILE A 592 -2.45 -24.25 22.96
N MET A 593 -2.15 -25.44 23.48
CA MET A 593 -1.06 -25.67 24.44
C MET A 593 0.26 -26.06 23.78
N ASP A 594 0.21 -26.49 22.53
CA ASP A 594 1.35 -27.01 21.80
C ASP A 594 1.28 -26.49 20.36
N ALA A 595 2.26 -25.67 19.97
CA ALA A 595 2.36 -25.02 18.67
C ALA A 595 1.00 -24.50 18.11
N PRO A 596 0.29 -23.60 18.80
CA PRO A 596 -0.95 -23.05 18.27
C PRO A 596 -0.71 -22.24 16.99
N MET A 597 -1.75 -22.13 16.14
CA MET A 597 -1.74 -21.17 15.03
C MET A 597 -1.45 -19.76 15.57
N THR A 598 -0.57 -19.03 14.90
CA THR A 598 -0.27 -17.64 15.25
C THR A 598 -1.49 -16.72 15.05
N SER A 599 -1.42 -15.52 15.59
CA SER A 599 -2.48 -14.50 15.46
C SER A 599 -1.90 -13.21 14.89
N CYS A 600 -2.64 -12.54 14.00
CA CYS A 600 -2.20 -11.28 13.41
C CYS A 600 -2.60 -10.03 14.22
N GLY A 601 -3.78 -10.03 14.86
CA GLY A 601 -4.28 -8.89 15.64
C GLY A 601 -5.75 -8.53 15.38
N CYS A 602 -6.36 -9.11 14.35
CA CYS A 602 -7.76 -8.86 14.01
C CYS A 602 -8.75 -9.86 14.62
N PHE A 603 -8.34 -10.65 15.62
CA PHE A 603 -9.21 -11.63 16.30
C PHE A 603 -10.41 -10.97 17.01
N GLU A 604 -11.58 -11.58 16.90
CA GLU A 604 -12.81 -11.10 17.58
C GLU A 604 -12.77 -11.38 19.09
N CYS A 605 -12.17 -12.52 19.46
CA CYS A 605 -12.02 -12.98 20.82
C CYS A 605 -10.60 -13.52 21.07
N ILE A 606 -10.16 -13.48 22.32
CA ILE A 606 -8.92 -14.12 22.78
C ILE A 606 -9.30 -15.26 23.72
N VAL A 607 -8.69 -16.43 23.53
CA VAL A 607 -8.73 -17.55 24.47
C VAL A 607 -7.45 -17.52 25.30
N ALA A 608 -7.57 -17.51 26.62
CA ALA A 608 -6.44 -17.54 27.55
C ALA A 608 -6.58 -18.72 28.52
N ILE A 609 -5.47 -19.39 28.84
CA ILE A 609 -5.45 -20.48 29.81
C ILE A 609 -5.65 -19.93 31.23
N VAL A 610 -6.45 -20.63 32.04
CA VAL A 610 -6.66 -20.37 33.47
C VAL A 610 -6.28 -21.63 34.25
N PRO A 611 -5.01 -21.76 34.67
CA PRO A 611 -4.51 -22.97 35.33
C PRO A 611 -5.28 -23.34 36.59
N GLU A 612 -5.66 -22.37 37.41
CA GLU A 612 -6.38 -22.56 38.68
C GLU A 612 -7.78 -23.16 38.46
N ALA A 613 -8.37 -22.90 37.30
CA ALA A 613 -9.67 -23.44 36.90
C ALA A 613 -9.55 -24.74 36.09
N ASN A 614 -8.33 -25.19 35.79
CA ASN A 614 -8.06 -26.28 34.84
C ASN A 614 -8.84 -26.10 33.52
N GLY A 615 -8.87 -24.87 33.02
CA GLY A 615 -9.72 -24.48 31.90
C GLY A 615 -9.23 -23.24 31.18
N VAL A 616 -10.10 -22.64 30.37
CA VAL A 616 -9.80 -21.42 29.60
C VAL A 616 -10.83 -20.33 29.90
N MET A 617 -10.42 -19.09 29.75
CA MET A 617 -11.31 -17.93 29.66
C MET A 617 -11.32 -17.40 28.23
N ILE A 618 -12.44 -16.81 27.83
CA ILE A 618 -12.62 -16.15 26.53
C ILE A 618 -13.05 -14.72 26.77
N VAL A 619 -12.34 -13.76 26.17
CA VAL A 619 -12.68 -12.35 26.20
C VAL A 619 -12.88 -11.84 24.78
N ASN A 620 -13.99 -11.14 24.53
CA ASN A 620 -14.26 -10.52 23.24
C ASN A 620 -13.73 -9.09 23.21
N ARG A 621 -13.42 -8.59 22.01
CA ARG A 621 -12.84 -7.24 21.79
C ARG A 621 -13.64 -6.09 22.44
N GLY A 622 -14.95 -6.26 22.61
CA GLY A 622 -15.84 -5.23 23.18
C GLY A 622 -15.85 -5.17 24.71
N PHE A 623 -15.25 -6.13 25.41
CA PHE A 623 -15.24 -6.17 26.88
C PHE A 623 -14.04 -5.39 27.44
N THR A 624 -14.31 -4.36 28.23
CA THR A 624 -13.29 -3.47 28.83
C THR A 624 -13.05 -3.72 30.32
N GLY A 625 -13.73 -4.71 30.90
CA GLY A 625 -13.51 -5.13 32.28
C GLY A 625 -12.18 -5.87 32.45
N MET A 626 -11.72 -5.95 33.70
CA MET A 626 -10.61 -6.82 34.10
C MET A 626 -11.12 -8.18 34.54
#